data_AF-A0A2I0JND6-F1
#
_entry.id   AF-A0A2I0JND6-F1
#
_cell.length_a   1.000
_cell.length_b   1.000
_cell.length_c   1.000
_cell.angle_alpha   90.00
_cell.angle_beta   90.00
_cell.angle_gamma   90.00
#
_symmetry.space_group_name_H-M   'P 1'
#
loop_
_entity.id
_entity.type
_entity.pdbx_description
1 polymer ?
#
loop_
_entity_poly.entity_id
_entity_poly.type
_entity_poly.pdbx_seq_one_letter_code
_entity_poly.pdbx_strand_id
1 'polypeptide(L)'
;MSTKEVDEQMINVQNKNSSYFVEWIPNNVKSSVCDIPPRGLSMASTFIGNSTSIQEMFRRVSEQFTAMFRRKAFLHWYTGEGMDEMEFTEAESNMNDLVSESDDEMNAA
;
A
#
# COMPACT_ATOMS: atom_id res chain seq x y z
N MET A 1 -24.32 12.47 -11.77
CA MET A 1 -23.81 11.23 -12.38
C MET A 1 -24.67 10.11 -11.84
N SER A 2 -25.24 9.29 -12.72
CA SER A 2 -26.05 8.16 -12.26
C SER A 2 -25.15 7.04 -11.75
N THR A 3 -25.66 6.20 -10.85
CA THR A 3 -24.96 4.99 -10.40
C THR A 3 -24.56 4.08 -11.57
N LYS A 4 -25.43 3.99 -12.58
CA LYS A 4 -25.16 3.26 -13.82
C LYS A 4 -23.93 3.77 -14.57
N GLU A 5 -23.79 5.10 -14.71
CA GLU A 5 -22.62 5.68 -15.37
C GLU A 5 -21.33 5.38 -14.60
N VAL A 6 -21.38 5.38 -13.27
CA VAL A 6 -20.22 5.01 -12.42
C VAL A 6 -19.83 3.56 -12.69
N ASP A 7 -20.79 2.63 -12.66
CA ASP A 7 -20.52 1.20 -12.85
C ASP A 7 -19.96 0.92 -14.26
N GLU A 8 -20.49 1.57 -15.29
CA GLU A 8 -19.98 1.46 -16.66
C GLU A 8 -18.51 1.93 -16.77
N GLN A 9 -18.16 3.04 -16.11
CA GLN A 9 -16.77 3.51 -16.11
C GLN A 9 -15.85 2.58 -15.32
N MET A 10 -16.30 2.02 -14.19
CA MET A 10 -15.50 1.07 -13.41
C MET A 10 -15.22 -0.23 -14.17
N ILE A 11 -16.18 -0.72 -14.95
CA ILE A 11 -15.99 -1.89 -15.83
C ILE A 11 -15.02 -1.54 -16.98
N ASN A 12 -15.19 -0.37 -17.60
CA ASN A 12 -14.31 0.08 -18.69
C ASN A 12 -12.85 0.20 -18.25
N VAL A 13 -12.60 0.73 -17.05
CA VAL A 13 -11.26 0.83 -16.47
C VAL A 13 -10.66 -0.55 -16.26
N GLN A 14 -11.39 -1.48 -15.63
CA GLN A 14 -10.92 -2.85 -15.39
C GLN A 14 -10.60 -3.58 -16.70
N ASN A 15 -11.49 -3.51 -17.69
CA ASN A 15 -11.30 -4.21 -18.97
C ASN A 15 -10.11 -3.69 -19.77
N LYS A 16 -9.88 -2.37 -19.77
CA LYS A 16 -8.74 -1.77 -20.49
C LYS A 16 -7.39 -2.05 -19.83
N ASN A 17 -7.41 -2.35 -18.54
CA ASN A 17 -6.25 -2.42 -17.67
C ASN A 17 -6.18 -3.78 -16.97
N SER A 18 -6.75 -4.83 -17.57
CA SER A 18 -7.01 -6.11 -16.89
C SER A 18 -5.76 -6.73 -16.30
N SER A 19 -4.61 -6.55 -16.94
CA SER A 19 -3.30 -7.02 -16.46
C SER A 19 -2.83 -6.40 -15.15
N TYR A 20 -3.44 -5.30 -14.70
CA TYR A 20 -3.12 -4.66 -13.41
C TYR A 20 -4.02 -5.16 -12.27
N PHE A 21 -4.99 -6.03 -12.56
CA PHE A 21 -5.90 -6.61 -11.57
C PHE A 21 -5.67 -8.11 -11.50
N VAL A 22 -5.44 -8.64 -10.30
CA VAL A 22 -5.23 -10.07 -10.08
C VAL A 22 -6.45 -10.89 -10.52
N GLU A 23 -6.22 -11.96 -11.27
CA GLU A 23 -7.31 -12.82 -11.79
C GLU A 23 -7.87 -13.77 -10.72
N TRP A 24 -7.07 -14.13 -9.71
CA TRP A 24 -7.43 -15.08 -8.66
C TRP A 24 -8.39 -14.50 -7.61
N ILE A 25 -8.60 -13.18 -7.58
CA ILE A 25 -9.69 -12.54 -6.81
C ILE A 25 -10.76 -12.02 -7.78
N PRO A 26 -11.85 -12.78 -8.02
CA PRO A 26 -12.90 -12.34 -8.92
C PRO A 26 -13.67 -11.14 -8.34
N ASN A 27 -14.02 -10.18 -9.19
CA ASN A 27 -14.79 -8.97 -8.83
C ASN A 27 -14.13 -8.17 -7.68
N ASN A 28 -12.80 -8.03 -7.71
CA ASN A 28 -11.98 -7.37 -6.69
C ASN A 28 -12.17 -5.83 -6.59
N VAL A 29 -12.84 -5.20 -7.55
CA VAL A 29 -13.18 -3.78 -7.51
C VAL A 29 -14.64 -3.58 -7.07
N LYS A 30 -14.86 -2.72 -6.07
CA LYS A 30 -16.18 -2.31 -5.59
C LYS A 30 -16.32 -0.79 -5.66
N SER A 31 -17.50 -0.33 -6.08
CA SER A 31 -17.89 1.08 -6.12
C SER A 31 -18.98 1.36 -5.09
N SER A 32 -19.05 2.61 -4.63
CA SER A 32 -20.14 3.11 -3.80
C SER A 32 -20.35 4.59 -4.10
N VAL A 33 -21.61 5.04 -4.08
CA VAL A 33 -21.98 6.42 -4.38
C VAL A 33 -22.64 7.03 -3.15
N CYS A 34 -22.19 8.23 -2.77
CA CYS A 34 -22.75 9.01 -1.68
C CYS A 34 -23.38 10.29 -2.23
N ASP A 35 -24.63 10.57 -1.86
CA ASP A 35 -25.36 11.75 -2.34
C ASP A 35 -24.88 13.06 -1.71
N ILE A 36 -24.13 12.99 -0.61
CA ILE A 36 -23.64 14.15 0.13
C ILE A 36 -22.17 14.40 -0.27
N PRO A 37 -21.87 15.44 -1.09
CA PRO A 37 -20.50 15.73 -1.47
C PRO A 37 -19.72 16.39 -0.31
N PRO A 38 -18.38 16.35 -0.35
CA PRO A 38 -17.55 17.09 0.59
C PRO A 38 -17.74 18.61 0.43
N ARG A 39 -17.49 19.36 1.50
CA ARG A 39 -17.68 20.81 1.54
C ARG A 39 -16.84 21.51 0.47
N GLY A 40 -17.48 22.38 -0.32
CA GLY A 40 -16.81 23.21 -1.33
C GLY A 40 -16.59 22.51 -2.69
N LEU A 41 -17.03 21.25 -2.84
CA LEU A 41 -16.97 20.53 -4.11
C LEU A 41 -18.38 20.06 -4.51
N SER A 42 -18.65 20.06 -5.81
CA SER A 42 -19.88 19.50 -6.38
C SER A 42 -19.79 18.00 -6.64
N MET A 43 -18.57 17.45 -6.71
CA MET A 43 -18.29 16.03 -6.94
C MET A 43 -16.88 15.71 -6.45
N ALA A 44 -16.70 14.52 -5.88
CA ALA A 44 -15.40 13.98 -5.50
C ALA A 44 -15.43 12.45 -5.64
N SER A 45 -14.24 11.85 -5.75
CA SER A 45 -14.05 10.41 -5.70
C SER A 45 -12.90 10.09 -4.76
N THR A 46 -13.00 8.98 -4.02
CA THR A 46 -11.94 8.47 -3.16
C THR A 46 -11.64 7.04 -3.60
N PHE A 47 -10.37 6.76 -3.87
CA PHE A 47 -9.90 5.43 -4.24
C PHE A 47 -9.15 4.81 -3.07
N ILE A 48 -9.52 3.58 -2.73
CA ILE A 48 -8.81 2.76 -1.74
C ILE A 48 -8.33 1.52 -2.50
N GLY A 49 -7.03 1.47 -2.78
CA GLY A 49 -6.40 0.35 -3.46
C GLY A 49 -5.53 -0.43 -2.50
N ASN A 50 -5.74 -1.74 -2.41
CA ASN A 50 -4.72 -2.65 -1.92
C ASN A 50 -3.88 -3.08 -3.13
N SER A 51 -2.68 -2.51 -3.29
CA SER A 51 -1.82 -2.72 -4.45
C SER A 51 -0.44 -3.12 -4.00
N THR A 52 0.15 -4.13 -4.65
CA THR A 52 1.53 -4.57 -4.44
C THR A 52 2.54 -3.45 -4.63
N SER A 53 2.22 -2.38 -5.38
CA SER A 53 3.04 -1.17 -5.49
C SER A 53 3.36 -0.48 -4.16
N ILE A 54 2.59 -0.76 -3.09
CA ILE A 54 2.88 -0.25 -1.74
C ILE A 54 4.26 -0.66 -1.24
N GLN A 55 4.80 -1.78 -1.75
CA GLN A 55 6.13 -2.25 -1.42
C GLN A 55 7.23 -1.23 -1.72
N GLU A 56 7.06 -0.37 -2.72
CA GLU A 56 8.05 0.66 -3.06
C GLU A 56 8.19 1.67 -1.92
N MET A 57 7.10 1.96 -1.22
CA MET A 57 7.09 2.82 -0.05
C MET A 57 7.83 2.19 1.11
N PHE A 58 7.59 0.90 1.38
CA PHE A 58 8.31 0.16 2.42
C PHE A 58 9.79 0.00 2.09
N ARG A 59 10.15 -0.31 0.84
CA ARG A 59 11.53 -0.40 0.37
C ARG A 59 12.29 0.92 0.61
N ARG A 60 11.67 2.06 0.30
CA ARG A 60 12.28 3.39 0.57
C ARG A 60 12.52 3.64 2.05
N VAL A 61 11.59 3.24 2.93
CA VAL A 61 11.76 3.39 4.39
C VAL A 61 12.85 2.43 4.88
N SER A 62 12.84 1.18 4.43
CA SER A 62 13.85 0.16 4.75
C SER A 62 15.26 0.64 4.38
N GLU A 63 15.46 1.16 3.17
CA GLU A 63 16.76 1.68 2.73
C GLU A 63 17.30 2.80 3.64
N GLN A 64 16.44 3.74 4.04
CA GLN A 64 16.83 4.82 4.95
C GLN A 64 17.12 4.31 6.36
N PHE A 65 16.27 3.40 6.85
CA PHE A 65 16.46 2.73 8.13
C PHE A 65 17.80 1.98 8.16
N THR A 66 18.05 1.11 7.20
CA THR A 66 19.29 0.33 7.06
C THR A 66 20.51 1.25 7.03
N ALA A 67 20.46 2.37 6.29
CA ALA A 67 21.57 3.32 6.21
C ALA A 67 21.91 3.96 7.57
N MET A 68 20.90 4.27 8.37
CA MET A 68 21.06 4.84 9.72
C MET A 68 21.48 3.78 10.74
N PHE A 69 20.81 2.63 10.73
CA PHE A 69 21.00 1.54 11.67
C PHE A 69 22.40 0.92 11.54
N ARG A 70 22.90 0.73 10.31
CA ARG A 70 24.30 0.29 10.06
C ARG A 70 25.36 1.20 10.69
N ARG A 71 25.05 2.48 10.86
CA ARG A 71 25.94 3.47 11.50
C ARG A 71 25.67 3.62 13.00
N LYS A 72 24.69 2.89 13.54
CA LYS A 72 24.13 3.04 14.89
C LYS A 72 23.78 4.50 15.21
N ALA A 73 23.38 5.27 14.20
CA ALA A 73 23.09 6.68 14.36
C ALA A 73 21.82 6.86 15.22
N PHE A 74 21.92 7.64 16.29
CA PHE A 74 20.84 7.91 17.26
C PHE A 74 20.27 6.67 18.00
N LEU A 75 20.89 5.49 17.85
CA LEU A 75 20.39 4.25 18.47
C LEU A 75 20.29 4.34 20.01
N HIS A 76 21.23 5.06 20.63
CA HIS A 76 21.27 5.28 22.09
C HIS A 76 20.02 5.96 22.67
N TRP A 77 19.25 6.71 21.89
CA TRP A 77 18.00 7.30 22.36
C TRP A 77 16.90 6.27 22.60
N TYR A 78 16.97 5.14 21.89
CA TYR A 78 16.00 4.06 22.03
C TYR A 78 16.47 3.05 23.07
N THR A 79 17.74 2.67 23.02
CA THR A 79 18.30 1.73 24.01
C THR A 79 18.40 2.34 25.41
N GLY A 80 18.53 3.66 25.52
CA GLY A 80 18.46 4.40 26.79
C GLY A 80 17.08 4.31 27.47
N GLU A 81 16.02 4.11 26.70
CA GLU A 81 14.64 3.93 27.20
C GLU A 81 14.28 2.44 27.43
N GLY A 82 15.24 1.53 27.24
CA GLY A 82 15.09 0.10 27.54
C GLY A 82 14.84 -0.81 26.34
N MET A 83 14.90 -0.28 25.11
CA MET A 83 14.79 -1.07 23.88
C MET A 83 16.08 -1.87 23.61
N ASP A 84 15.99 -3.08 23.05
CA ASP A 84 17.16 -3.88 22.65
C ASP A 84 17.52 -3.61 21.18
N GLU A 85 18.81 -3.64 20.84
CA GLU A 85 19.26 -3.52 19.45
C GLU A 85 18.72 -4.67 18.56
N MET A 86 18.43 -5.83 19.14
CA MET A 86 17.77 -6.94 18.45
C MET A 86 16.37 -6.59 17.98
N GLU A 87 15.61 -5.77 18.71
CA GLU A 87 14.26 -5.35 18.30
C GLU A 87 14.28 -4.52 17.00
N PHE A 88 15.36 -3.77 16.76
CA PHE A 88 15.58 -3.07 15.48
C PHE A 88 15.86 -4.04 14.33
N THR A 89 16.62 -5.10 14.61
CA THR A 89 16.95 -6.13 13.62
C THR A 89 15.72 -6.95 13.24
N GLU A 90 14.88 -7.27 14.24
CA GLU A 90 13.58 -7.94 14.02
C GLU A 90 12.64 -7.05 13.20
N ALA A 91 12.54 -5.76 13.53
CA ALA A 91 11.73 -4.82 12.76
C ALA A 91 12.20 -4.68 11.30
N GLU A 92 13.52 -4.63 11.06
CA GLU A 92 14.09 -4.62 9.71
C GLU A 92 13.75 -5.89 8.94
N SER A 93 13.90 -7.06 9.58
CA SER A 93 13.55 -8.36 8.98
C SER A 93 12.07 -8.40 8.60
N ASN A 94 11.18 -8.07 9.53
CA ASN A 94 9.74 -8.11 9.30
C ASN A 94 9.32 -7.17 8.15
N MET A 95 9.97 -6.00 8.03
CA MET A 95 9.70 -5.08 6.92
C MET A 95 10.16 -5.66 5.58
N ASN A 96 11.30 -6.34 5.54
CA ASN A 96 11.80 -6.98 4.33
C ASN A 96 10.94 -8.19 3.93
N ASP A 97 10.45 -8.96 4.91
CA ASP A 97 9.51 -10.05 4.68
C ASP A 97 8.23 -9.52 4.03
N LEU A 98 7.64 -8.44 4.56
CA LEU A 98 6.45 -7.80 3.99
C LEU A 98 6.65 -7.32 2.53
N VAL A 99 7.84 -6.79 2.22
CA VAL A 99 8.20 -6.41 0.84
C VAL A 99 8.28 -7.65 -0.04
N SER A 100 8.90 -8.73 0.42
CA SER A 100 9.01 -9.97 -0.34
C SER A 100 7.66 -10.63 -0.60
N GLU A 101 6.74 -10.63 0.38
CA GLU A 101 5.38 -11.13 0.20
C GLU A 101 4.63 -10.35 -0.90
N SER A 102 4.80 -9.03 -0.94
CA SER A 102 4.19 -8.18 -1.98
C SER A 102 4.78 -8.45 -3.38
N ASP A 103 6.09 -8.72 -3.47
CA ASP A 103 6.74 -9.12 -4.71
C ASP A 103 6.25 -10.51 -5.18
N ASP A 104 6.06 -11.46 -4.28
CA ASP A 104 5.54 -12.80 -4.58
C ASP A 104 4.08 -12.74 -5.09
N GLU A 105 3.22 -11.94 -4.44
CA GLU A 105 1.85 -11.70 -4.90
C GLU A 105 1.80 -11.06 -6.29
N MET A 106 2.73 -10.13 -6.58
CA MET A 106 2.84 -9.49 -7.88
C MET A 106 3.24 -10.48 -8.99
N ASN A 107 4.12 -11.44 -8.68
CA ASN A 107 4.56 -12.47 -9.63
C ASN A 107 3.53 -13.59 -9.83
N ALA A 108 2.58 -13.72 -8.90
CA ALA A 108 1.46 -14.66 -9.00
C ALA A 108 0.26 -14.10 -9.81
N ALA A 109 0.32 -12.83 -10.22
CA ALA A 109 -0.69 -12.12 -11.01
C ALA A 109 -0.47 -12.30 -12.52
#